data_AF-A0AAD1EYL1-F1
#
_entry.id   AF-A0AAD1EYL1-F1
#
_cell.length_a   1.000
_cell.length_b   1.000
_cell.length_c   1.000
_cell.angle_alpha   90.00
_cell.angle_beta   90.00
_cell.angle_gamma   90.00
#
_symmetry.space_group_name_H-M   'P 1'
#
loop_
_entity.id
_entity.type
_entity.pdbx_description
1 polymer ?
#
loop_
_entity_poly.entity_id
_entity_poly.type
_entity_poly.pdbx_seq_one_letter_code
_entity_poly.pdbx_strand_id
1 'polypeptide(L)'
;MSRMVRDNTVSGLRERLYFARALLQQLTHDQADATPTVRLALRGAVVFHLYSVLVGLARQSGKTFQVAHTDTLFSLAALEQAFRDAGVEAPEIAILARARADRGDLIAWLDGEMQTALGAAGLARRPTPPNESDALNLMAEDRYAPLADGDLQRLADSVTRVGELVEHCMGYLEEW
;
A
#
# COMPACT_ATOMS: atom_id res chain seq x y z
N MET A 1 -26.53 -29.50 -4.79
CA MET A 1 -25.74 -28.53 -5.58
C MET A 1 -24.84 -27.78 -4.60
N SER A 2 -23.53 -28.02 -4.67
CA SER A 2 -22.56 -27.31 -3.83
C SER A 2 -22.52 -25.85 -4.28
N ARG A 3 -22.80 -24.92 -3.37
CA ARG A 3 -22.68 -23.49 -3.63
C ARG A 3 -21.20 -23.22 -3.81
N MET A 4 -20.76 -23.16 -5.07
CA MET A 4 -19.38 -22.83 -5.41
C MET A 4 -19.08 -21.48 -4.75
N VAL A 5 -18.26 -21.51 -3.70
CA VAL A 5 -17.74 -20.30 -3.07
C VAL A 5 -16.92 -19.65 -4.17
N ARG A 6 -17.47 -18.62 -4.83
CA ARG A 6 -16.66 -17.74 -5.67
C ARG A 6 -15.50 -17.30 -4.79
N ASP A 7 -14.26 -17.49 -5.23
CA ASP A 7 -13.10 -16.85 -4.62
C ASP A 7 -13.39 -15.35 -4.63
N ASN A 8 -13.95 -14.85 -3.53
CA ASN A 8 -14.43 -13.50 -3.47
C ASN A 8 -13.20 -12.65 -3.18
N THR A 9 -12.52 -12.21 -4.23
CA THR A 9 -11.33 -11.35 -4.14
C THR A 9 -11.57 -10.11 -3.28
N VAL A 10 -12.83 -9.67 -3.18
CA VAL A 10 -13.32 -8.64 -2.26
C VAL A 10 -13.15 -9.03 -0.77
N SER A 11 -13.35 -10.31 -0.41
CA SER A 11 -13.05 -10.83 0.94
C SER A 11 -11.60 -10.58 1.30
N GLY A 12 -10.68 -10.84 0.36
CA GLY A 12 -9.25 -10.61 0.54
C GLY A 12 -8.87 -9.13 0.68
N LEU A 13 -9.67 -8.17 0.17
CA LEU A 13 -9.44 -6.74 0.39
C LEU A 13 -9.86 -6.34 1.80
N ARG A 14 -11.05 -6.76 2.23
CA ARG A 14 -11.57 -6.49 3.58
C ARG A 14 -10.71 -7.12 4.66
N GLU A 15 -10.21 -8.33 4.45
CA GLU A 15 -9.28 -9.00 5.36
C GLU A 15 -7.96 -8.22 5.52
N ARG A 16 -7.39 -7.73 4.41
CA ARG A 16 -6.16 -6.91 4.47
C ARG A 16 -6.39 -5.58 5.19
N LEU A 17 -7.54 -4.94 4.98
CA LEU A 17 -7.90 -3.72 5.71
C LEU A 17 -8.10 -4.00 7.21
N TYR A 18 -8.71 -5.14 7.56
CA TYR A 18 -8.81 -5.61 8.93
C TYR A 18 -7.43 -5.81 9.57
N PHE A 19 -6.50 -6.48 8.88
CA PHE A 19 -5.13 -6.66 9.38
C PHE A 19 -4.41 -5.33 9.57
N ALA A 20 -4.52 -4.39 8.62
CA ALA A 20 -3.95 -3.05 8.78
C ALA A 20 -4.45 -2.34 10.04
N ARG A 21 -5.77 -2.42 10.32
CA ARG A 21 -6.38 -1.87 11.54
C ARG A 21 -5.84 -2.54 12.81
N ALA A 22 -5.79 -3.86 12.83
CA ALA A 22 -5.29 -4.61 13.98
C ALA A 22 -3.82 -4.30 14.27
N LEU A 23 -2.99 -4.23 13.23
CA LEU A 23 -1.57 -3.89 13.36
C LEU A 23 -1.35 -2.43 13.79
N LEU A 24 -2.18 -1.49 13.32
CA LEU A 24 -2.15 -0.11 13.78
C LEU A 24 -2.53 -0.01 15.27
N GLN A 25 -3.54 -0.78 15.69
CA GLN A 25 -3.91 -0.85 17.10
C GLN A 25 -2.76 -1.38 17.96
N GLN A 26 -2.09 -2.45 17.53
CA GLN A 26 -0.89 -2.97 18.20
C GLN A 26 0.22 -1.93 18.26
N LEU A 27 0.51 -1.25 17.15
CA LEU A 27 1.54 -0.21 17.06
C LEU A 27 1.26 0.99 17.99
N THR A 28 -0.02 1.31 18.20
CA THR A 28 -0.45 2.49 18.96
C THR A 28 -0.59 2.20 20.45
N HIS A 29 -0.98 0.98 20.83
CA HIS A 29 -1.30 0.61 22.22
C HIS A 29 -0.36 -0.49 22.72
N ASP A 30 -0.55 -1.72 22.22
CA ASP A 30 0.09 -2.92 22.79
C ASP A 30 1.62 -2.91 22.68
N GLN A 31 2.16 -2.17 21.71
CA GLN A 31 3.57 -2.05 21.40
C GLN A 31 4.04 -0.59 21.44
N ALA A 32 3.33 0.25 22.21
CA ALA A 32 3.70 1.65 22.41
C ALA A 32 5.08 1.82 23.05
N ASP A 33 5.52 0.88 23.88
CA ASP A 33 6.84 0.90 24.54
C ASP A 33 7.82 -0.11 23.93
N ALA A 34 7.48 -0.69 22.79
CA ALA A 34 8.31 -1.67 22.12
C ALA A 34 9.60 -1.05 21.57
N THR A 35 10.59 -1.91 21.30
CA THR A 35 11.85 -1.47 20.71
C THR A 35 11.63 -0.79 19.36
N PRO A 36 12.50 0.16 18.97
CA PRO A 36 12.43 0.84 17.68
C PRO A 36 12.23 -0.11 16.49
N THR A 37 12.95 -1.23 16.46
CA THR A 37 12.87 -2.24 15.41
C THR A 37 11.49 -2.90 15.32
N VAL A 38 10.87 -3.23 16.45
CA VAL A 38 9.52 -3.82 16.47
C VAL A 38 8.49 -2.82 15.97
N ARG A 39 8.60 -1.56 16.40
CA ARG A 39 7.70 -0.49 15.95
C ARG A 39 7.84 -0.21 14.46
N LEU A 40 9.06 -0.19 13.94
CA LEU A 40 9.33 -0.01 12.51
C LEU A 40 8.74 -1.17 11.68
N ALA A 41 8.86 -2.41 12.16
CA ALA A 41 8.27 -3.57 11.50
C ALA A 41 6.74 -3.50 11.47
N LEU A 42 6.10 -3.13 12.59
CA LEU A 42 4.66 -2.95 12.68
C LEU A 42 4.17 -1.84 11.76
N ARG A 43 4.85 -0.68 11.74
CA ARG A 43 4.59 0.40 10.79
C ARG A 43 4.64 -0.11 9.35
N GLY A 44 5.74 -0.78 8.98
CA GLY A 44 5.90 -1.36 7.65
C GLY A 44 4.79 -2.35 7.29
N ALA A 45 4.34 -3.15 8.26
CA ALA A 45 3.23 -4.07 8.06
C ALA A 45 1.89 -3.34 7.82
N VAL A 46 1.59 -2.28 8.57
CA VAL A 46 0.39 -1.44 8.33
C VAL A 46 0.43 -0.86 6.91
N VAL A 47 1.53 -0.20 6.53
CA VAL A 47 1.71 0.37 5.19
C VAL A 47 1.54 -0.70 4.10
N PHE A 48 2.20 -1.85 4.27
CA PHE A 48 2.14 -2.97 3.34
C PHE A 48 0.71 -3.48 3.13
N HIS A 49 -0.04 -3.68 4.21
CA HIS A 49 -1.42 -4.16 4.12
C HIS A 49 -2.35 -3.14 3.47
N LEU A 50 -2.23 -1.86 3.82
CA LEU A 50 -3.01 -0.78 3.20
C LEU A 50 -2.72 -0.67 1.70
N TYR A 51 -1.44 -0.65 1.32
CA TYR A 51 -1.07 -0.56 -0.09
C TYR A 51 -1.48 -1.81 -0.88
N SER A 52 -1.40 -3.00 -0.27
CA SER A 52 -1.85 -4.25 -0.87
C SER A 52 -3.37 -4.26 -1.15
N VAL A 53 -4.17 -3.53 -0.37
CA VAL A 53 -5.60 -3.32 -0.68
C VAL A 53 -5.75 -2.54 -1.98
N LEU A 54 -5.01 -1.44 -2.15
CA LEU A 54 -5.07 -0.60 -3.35
C LEU A 54 -4.62 -1.38 -4.61
N VAL A 55 -3.51 -2.12 -4.49
CA VAL A 55 -3.02 -3.00 -5.57
C VAL A 55 -4.04 -4.09 -5.89
N GLY A 56 -4.65 -4.69 -4.86
CA GLY A 56 -5.69 -5.69 -5.03
C GLY A 56 -6.92 -5.15 -5.74
N LEU A 57 -7.35 -3.92 -5.42
CA LEU A 57 -8.44 -3.23 -6.09
C LEU A 57 -8.15 -3.01 -7.57
N ALA A 58 -6.98 -2.46 -7.90
CA ALA A 58 -6.56 -2.23 -9.28
C ALA A 58 -6.42 -3.53 -10.08
N ARG A 59 -5.89 -4.60 -9.47
CA ARG A 59 -5.83 -5.93 -10.10
C ARG A 59 -7.22 -6.53 -10.33
N GLN A 60 -8.15 -6.31 -9.41
CA GLN A 60 -9.52 -6.76 -9.59
C GLN A 60 -10.17 -6.03 -10.77
N SER A 61 -9.99 -4.71 -10.86
CA SER A 61 -10.40 -3.96 -12.06
C SER A 61 -9.73 -4.54 -13.32
N GLY A 62 -8.44 -4.88 -13.25
CA GLY A 62 -7.72 -5.50 -14.38
C GLY A 62 -8.34 -6.81 -14.84
N LYS A 63 -8.85 -7.63 -13.92
CA LYS A 63 -9.63 -8.83 -14.24
C LYS A 63 -10.97 -8.50 -14.89
N THR A 64 -11.73 -7.55 -14.32
CA THR A 64 -13.04 -7.13 -14.83
C THR A 64 -12.93 -6.63 -16.27
N PHE A 65 -11.96 -5.76 -16.55
CA PHE A 65 -11.75 -5.17 -17.87
C PHE A 65 -10.79 -5.97 -18.77
N GLN A 66 -10.39 -7.18 -18.36
CA GLN A 66 -9.52 -8.08 -19.13
C GLN A 66 -8.17 -7.46 -19.55
N VAL A 67 -7.61 -6.59 -18.71
CA VAL A 67 -6.27 -6.00 -18.91
C VAL A 67 -5.20 -7.05 -18.59
N ALA A 68 -4.38 -7.37 -19.59
CA ALA A 68 -3.39 -8.43 -19.50
C ALA A 68 -2.31 -8.17 -18.43
N HIS A 69 -1.79 -9.25 -17.85
CA HIS A 69 -0.62 -9.29 -16.96
C HIS A 69 -0.72 -8.50 -15.63
N THR A 70 -1.88 -7.92 -15.33
CA THR A 70 -2.11 -7.12 -14.11
C THR A 70 -1.90 -7.92 -12.81
N ASP A 71 -2.13 -9.23 -12.83
CA ASP A 71 -1.96 -10.16 -11.71
C ASP A 71 -0.52 -10.25 -11.18
N THR A 72 0.47 -9.93 -12.03
CA THR A 72 1.90 -9.94 -11.68
C THR A 72 2.42 -8.59 -11.17
N LEU A 73 1.69 -7.49 -11.43
CA LEU A 73 2.15 -6.12 -11.15
C LEU A 73 1.86 -5.71 -9.71
N PHE A 74 2.89 -5.29 -8.98
CA PHE A 74 2.78 -4.99 -7.54
C PHE A 74 2.80 -3.49 -7.21
N SER A 75 3.03 -2.60 -8.19
CA SER A 75 2.98 -1.16 -7.99
C SER A 75 1.77 -0.54 -8.67
N LEU A 76 1.16 0.45 -8.01
CA LEU A 76 0.02 1.16 -8.58
C LEU A 76 0.39 1.90 -9.88
N ALA A 77 1.62 2.40 -10.00
CA ALA A 77 2.11 3.04 -11.22
C ALA A 77 2.17 2.07 -12.41
N ALA A 78 2.65 0.85 -12.18
CA ALA A 78 2.71 -0.17 -13.22
C ALA A 78 1.32 -0.64 -13.64
N LEU A 79 0.40 -0.77 -12.67
CA LEU A 79 -0.99 -1.09 -12.92
C LEU A 79 -1.67 0.01 -13.74
N GLU A 80 -1.53 1.28 -13.34
CA GLU A 80 -2.02 2.43 -14.11
C GLU A 80 -1.48 2.44 -15.54
N GLN A 81 -0.18 2.18 -15.71
CA GLN A 81 0.43 2.08 -17.03
C GLN A 81 -0.16 0.94 -17.86
N ALA A 82 -0.39 -0.24 -17.29
CA ALA A 82 -0.98 -1.36 -18.00
C ALA A 82 -2.38 -1.04 -18.56
N PHE A 83 -3.19 -0.29 -17.80
CA PHE A 83 -4.49 0.19 -18.28
C PHE A 83 -4.35 1.22 -19.42
N ARG A 84 -3.39 2.15 -19.30
CA ARG A 84 -3.09 3.11 -20.37
C ARG A 84 -2.65 2.41 -21.66
N ASP A 85 -1.74 1.44 -21.55
CA ASP A 85 -1.22 0.69 -22.70
C ASP A 85 -2.31 -0.15 -23.37
N ALA A 86 -3.28 -0.65 -22.59
CA ALA A 86 -4.44 -1.37 -23.10
C ALA A 86 -5.53 -0.45 -23.69
N GLY A 87 -5.42 0.88 -23.51
CA GLY A 87 -6.46 1.83 -23.93
C GLY A 87 -7.78 1.64 -23.18
N VAL A 88 -7.72 1.12 -21.94
CA VAL A 88 -8.90 0.82 -21.12
C VAL A 88 -9.08 1.90 -20.05
N GLU A 89 -10.25 2.51 -20.03
CA GLU A 89 -10.66 3.44 -18.98
C GLU A 89 -11.50 2.72 -17.92
N ALA A 90 -10.93 2.55 -16.73
CA ALA A 90 -11.64 1.99 -15.57
C ALA A 90 -11.78 3.05 -14.47
N PRO A 91 -13.00 3.25 -13.91
CA PRO A 91 -13.24 4.27 -12.89
C PRO A 91 -12.33 4.14 -11.67
N GLU A 92 -12.09 2.92 -11.18
CA GLU A 92 -11.24 2.69 -10.00
C GLU A 92 -9.79 3.10 -10.27
N ILE A 93 -9.29 2.84 -11.49
CA ILE A 93 -7.95 3.22 -11.91
C ILE A 93 -7.83 4.74 -12.04
N ALA A 94 -8.84 5.41 -12.59
CA ALA A 94 -8.86 6.87 -12.68
C ALA A 94 -8.85 7.53 -11.29
N ILE A 95 -9.61 7.00 -10.33
CA ILE A 95 -9.61 7.48 -8.95
C ILE A 95 -8.24 7.29 -8.31
N LEU A 96 -7.64 6.10 -8.45
CA LEU A 96 -6.30 5.80 -7.93
C LEU A 96 -5.22 6.69 -8.56
N ALA A 97 -5.26 6.91 -9.87
CA ALA A 97 -4.32 7.77 -10.59
C ALA A 97 -4.42 9.22 -10.10
N ARG A 98 -5.65 9.74 -9.92
CA ARG A 98 -5.87 11.08 -9.38
C ARG A 98 -5.34 11.22 -7.95
N ALA A 99 -5.62 10.24 -7.09
CA ALA A 99 -5.13 10.25 -5.71
C ALA A 99 -3.59 10.15 -5.64
N ARG A 100 -2.97 9.35 -6.51
CA ARG A 100 -1.50 9.28 -6.62
C ARG A 100 -0.86 10.59 -7.10
N ALA A 101 -1.54 11.34 -7.98
CA ALA A 101 -1.03 12.58 -8.52
C ALA A 101 -1.09 13.74 -7.50
N ASP A 102 -2.01 13.68 -6.54
CA ASP A 102 -2.13 14.66 -5.47
C ASP A 102 -1.16 14.34 -4.31
N ARG A 103 -0.12 15.16 -4.15
CA ARG A 103 0.86 15.01 -3.06
C ARG A 103 0.26 15.17 -1.65
N GLY A 104 -0.92 15.77 -1.55
CA GLY A 104 -1.66 15.89 -0.28
C GLY A 104 -2.52 14.67 0.05
N ASP A 105 -2.75 13.76 -0.91
CA ASP A 105 -3.56 12.56 -0.67
C ASP A 105 -2.71 11.46 -0.02
N LEU A 106 -3.32 10.76 0.94
CA LEU A 106 -2.70 9.68 1.70
C LEU A 106 -2.33 8.47 0.82
N ILE A 107 -2.97 8.30 -0.33
CA ILE A 107 -2.60 7.27 -1.32
C ILE A 107 -1.25 7.58 -1.96
N ALA A 108 -0.99 8.85 -2.30
CA ALA A 108 0.32 9.26 -2.80
C ALA A 108 1.41 9.06 -1.74
N TRP A 109 1.09 9.35 -0.47
CA TRP A 109 1.99 9.08 0.65
C TRP A 109 2.28 7.57 0.80
N LEU A 110 1.25 6.71 0.84
CA LEU A 110 1.42 5.25 0.91
C LEU A 110 2.24 4.68 -0.25
N ASP A 111 2.03 5.19 -1.48
CA ASP A 111 2.85 4.80 -2.63
C ASP A 111 4.31 5.18 -2.42
N GLY A 112 4.59 6.40 -1.94
CA GLY A 112 5.94 6.86 -1.60
C GLY A 112 6.62 6.00 -0.53
N GLU A 113 5.89 5.64 0.53
CA GLU A 113 6.39 4.76 1.59
C GLU A 113 6.76 3.37 1.03
N MET A 114 5.92 2.80 0.17
CA MET A 114 6.18 1.52 -0.46
C MET A 114 7.36 1.56 -1.45
N GLN A 115 7.49 2.63 -2.24
CA GLN A 115 8.64 2.81 -3.13
C GLN A 115 9.93 2.93 -2.31
N THR A 116 9.88 3.66 -1.19
CA THR A 116 11.03 3.81 -0.28
C THR A 116 11.41 2.46 0.32
N ALA A 117 10.44 1.67 0.79
CA ALA A 117 10.69 0.33 1.35
C ALA A 117 11.31 -0.63 0.31
N LEU A 118 10.82 -0.62 -0.93
CA LEU A 118 11.36 -1.43 -2.03
C LEU A 118 12.76 -0.97 -2.45
N GLY A 119 13.00 0.34 -2.50
CA GLY A 119 14.31 0.92 -2.77
C GLY A 119 15.33 0.58 -1.67
N ALA A 120 14.92 0.69 -0.41
CA ALA A 120 15.74 0.34 0.75
C ALA A 120 16.07 -1.16 0.81
N ALA A 121 15.13 -2.04 0.45
CA ALA A 121 15.39 -3.46 0.30
C ALA A 121 16.42 -3.74 -0.82
N GLY A 122 16.44 -2.95 -1.88
CA GLY A 122 17.49 -2.96 -2.91
C GLY A 122 18.86 -2.50 -2.39
N LEU A 123 18.89 -1.53 -1.49
CA LEU A 123 20.12 -1.04 -0.82
C LEU A 123 20.68 -2.06 0.18
N ALA A 124 19.81 -2.77 0.93
CA ALA A 124 20.20 -3.84 1.85
C ALA A 124 20.79 -5.07 1.14
N ARG A 125 20.55 -5.21 -0.17
CA ARG A 125 21.14 -6.26 -1.03
C ARG A 125 22.42 -5.82 -1.74
N ARG A 126 23.02 -4.67 -1.38
CA ARG A 126 24.32 -4.28 -1.95
C ARG A 126 25.38 -5.33 -1.59
N PRO A 127 26.20 -5.79 -2.56
CA PRO A 127 27.31 -6.73 -2.29
C PRO A 127 28.40 -6.15 -1.36
N THR A 128 28.40 -4.83 -1.16
CA THR A 128 29.42 -4.12 -0.39
C THR A 128 28.75 -3.16 0.59
N PRO A 129 29.06 -3.23 1.89
CA PRO A 129 28.51 -2.30 2.89
C PRO A 129 28.92 -0.85 2.60
N PRO A 130 28.12 0.16 3.02
CA PRO A 130 28.47 1.57 2.84
C PRO A 130 29.80 1.91 3.53
N ASN A 131 30.59 2.80 2.92
CA ASN A 131 31.82 3.33 3.52
C ASN A 131 31.50 4.39 4.60
N GLU A 132 32.40 4.62 5.55
CA GLU A 132 32.19 5.59 6.64
C GLU A 132 32.05 7.04 6.14
N SER A 133 32.58 7.36 4.96
CA SER A 133 32.42 8.68 4.33
C SER A 133 30.98 8.99 3.88
N ASP A 134 30.18 7.96 3.59
CA ASP A 134 28.75 8.08 3.24
C ASP A 134 27.83 8.02 4.47
N ALA A 135 28.38 7.66 5.64
CA ALA A 135 27.62 7.48 6.88
C ALA A 135 27.01 8.80 7.38
N LEU A 136 27.71 9.93 7.22
CA LEU A 136 27.22 11.25 7.63
C LEU A 136 26.00 11.71 6.80
N ASN A 137 25.93 11.34 5.52
CA ASN A 137 24.74 11.59 4.68
C ASN A 137 23.57 10.64 5.00
N LEU A 138 23.86 9.49 5.60
CA LEU A 138 22.83 8.56 6.12
C LEU A 138 22.25 9.03 7.46
N MET A 139 23.02 9.78 8.26
CA MET A 139 22.66 10.22 9.62
C MET A 139 21.97 11.60 9.70
N ALA A 140 21.95 12.38 8.61
CA ALA A 140 21.47 13.76 8.62
C ALA A 140 19.93 13.91 8.73
N GLU A 141 19.18 12.84 8.46
CA GLU A 141 17.77 12.69 8.81
C GLU A 141 17.63 11.29 9.37
N ASP A 142 16.99 11.10 10.52
CA ASP A 142 16.70 9.76 11.05
C ASP A 142 15.64 9.09 10.16
N ARG A 143 16.06 8.69 8.95
CA ARG A 143 15.25 7.97 7.96
C ARG A 143 14.80 6.60 8.45
N TYR A 144 15.27 6.19 9.63
CA TYR A 144 14.90 4.95 10.32
C TYR A 144 14.22 5.22 11.67
N ALA A 145 13.85 6.47 11.96
CA ALA A 145 12.97 6.78 13.07
C ALA A 145 11.71 5.91 12.91
N PRO A 146 11.39 5.04 13.87
CA PRO A 146 10.32 4.06 13.70
C PRO A 146 8.98 4.69 13.37
N LEU A 147 8.76 5.93 13.83
CA LEU A 147 7.62 6.78 13.57
C LEU A 147 8.11 8.23 13.51
N ALA A 148 7.89 8.91 12.39
CA ALA A 148 8.07 10.35 12.30
C ALA A 148 6.91 11.09 12.97
N ASP A 149 7.07 12.40 13.22
CA ASP A 149 5.98 13.22 13.74
C ASP A 149 4.73 13.14 12.84
N GLY A 150 3.59 12.88 13.48
CA GLY A 150 2.29 12.73 12.81
C GLY A 150 2.09 11.42 12.05
N ASP A 151 3.05 10.49 12.08
CA ASP A 151 2.98 9.24 11.30
C ASP A 151 1.84 8.31 11.75
N LEU A 152 1.61 8.18 13.07
CA LEU A 152 0.47 7.41 13.60
C LEU A 152 -0.87 7.98 13.14
N GLN A 153 -1.00 9.32 13.13
CA GLN A 153 -2.20 9.98 12.63
C GLN A 153 -2.37 9.74 11.13
N ARG A 154 -1.30 9.89 10.34
CA ARG A 154 -1.32 9.58 8.90
C ARG A 154 -1.72 8.14 8.63
N LEU A 155 -1.24 7.17 9.41
CA LEU A 155 -1.64 5.77 9.28
C LEU A 155 -3.12 5.56 9.62
N ALA A 156 -3.62 6.18 10.69
CA ALA A 156 -5.02 6.13 11.07
C ALA A 156 -5.93 6.74 9.99
N ASP A 157 -5.56 7.89 9.46
CA ASP A 157 -6.29 8.56 8.38
C ASP A 157 -6.22 7.72 7.09
N SER A 158 -5.09 7.07 6.83
CA SER A 158 -4.90 6.19 5.66
C SER A 158 -5.81 4.97 5.73
N VAL A 159 -5.97 4.36 6.92
CA VAL A 159 -6.93 3.27 7.14
C VAL A 159 -8.35 3.72 6.78
N THR A 160 -8.75 4.92 7.21
CA THR A 160 -10.08 5.48 6.89
C THR A 160 -10.20 5.72 5.39
N ARG A 161 -9.25 6.44 4.81
CA ARG A 161 -9.24 6.81 3.38
C ARG A 161 -9.25 5.61 2.45
N VAL A 162 -8.44 4.58 2.74
CA VAL A 162 -8.42 3.33 1.96
C VAL A 162 -9.73 2.57 2.14
N GLY A 163 -10.31 2.55 3.35
CA GLY A 163 -11.61 1.93 3.59
C GLY A 163 -12.75 2.59 2.80
N GLU A 164 -12.81 3.92 2.80
CA GLU A 164 -13.77 4.69 2.01
C GLU A 164 -13.61 4.42 0.51
N LEU A 165 -12.37 4.32 0.02
CA LEU A 165 -12.11 4.00 -1.37
C LEU A 165 -12.61 2.60 -1.73
N VAL A 166 -12.35 1.60 -0.89
CA VAL A 166 -12.82 0.23 -1.13
C VAL A 166 -14.34 0.19 -1.21
N GLU A 167 -15.05 0.80 -0.26
CA GLU A 167 -16.52 0.81 -0.27
C GLU A 167 -17.06 1.58 -1.49
N HIS A 168 -16.44 2.69 -1.88
CA HIS A 168 -16.82 3.44 -3.08
C HIS A 168 -16.60 2.62 -4.35
N CYS A 169 -15.47 1.94 -4.48
CA CYS A 169 -15.14 1.16 -5.67
C CYS A 169 -15.84 -0.20 -5.75
N MET A 170 -16.30 -0.76 -4.62
CA MET A 170 -17.10 -1.98 -4.62
C MET A 170 -18.39 -1.85 -5.43
N GLY A 171 -19.02 -0.66 -5.46
CA GLY A 171 -20.19 -0.41 -6.30
C GLY A 171 -19.93 -0.66 -7.78
N TYR A 172 -18.76 -0.28 -8.29
CA TYR A 172 -18.38 -0.48 -9.69
C TYR A 172 -18.02 -1.94 -10.02
N LEU A 173 -17.53 -2.70 -9.03
CA LEU A 173 -17.12 -4.09 -9.20
C LEU A 173 -18.29 -5.08 -9.16
N GLU A 174 -19.45 -4.71 -8.60
CA GLU A 174 -20.64 -5.56 -8.53
C GLU A 174 -21.59 -5.40 -9.75
N GLU A 175 -21.44 -4.35 -10.56
CA GLU A 175 -22.34 -4.02 -11.68
C GLU A 175 -22.09 -4.82 -12.99
N TRP A 176 -21.15 -5.77 -13.02
CA TRP A 176 -20.76 -6.51 -14.23
C TRP A 176 -20.69 -8.03 -14.04
#